data_AF-A0A6J6CMU5-F1
#
_entry.id   AF-A0A6J6CMU5-F1
#
_cell.length_a   1.000
_cell.length_b   1.000
_cell.length_c   1.000
_cell.angle_alpha   90.00
_cell.angle_beta   90.00
_cell.angle_gamma   90.00
#
_symmetry.space_group_name_H-M   'P 1'
#
loop_
_entity.id
_entity.type
_entity.pdbx_description
1 polymer ?
#
loop_
_entity_poly.entity_id
_entity_poly.type
_entity_poly.pdbx_seq_one_letter_code
_entity_poly.pdbx_strand_id
1 'polypeptide(L)'
;MRSGGIGVREIKRASDELSLDEKYLVFIAELAFISGFLGLHNDEEFLPTTGFDLWRNKTLEERWVELATNWLSTSRVAGLVGKSERGYIAPLGPEIDRSAIAHIRRVTLELYAQISPTTVDVAALAERVKWERPRRAFGNHHDYVHWIAREAQWLGFSGRNALTSFGQALLTGNADLGMQKLLPKEIDYIMIQGDNTAIAPGPLQLDLAREMSLIANIESKGGATVYRLTDHSIRRALDNGRSSDDIKTFLGKISKTPLPQPLEYMIADVGKRYGKLRVGISFSSYIRCEDESLVAQILVDKKLSHLQFRQLSKGVLMTEGDTHEAIDALVEAGYFPALEDRDGALVARKHDRARAKTKARPPRISVDYATPSDDLIGAALRALRAGDKAASHRKSAPITTGTPSETMGTLTLAIKSKATVTIGYADTDGGLSERIIEPIHLLGGILMAYDHGSDEVLRFAVSRISGVAIVE
;
A
#
# COMPACT_ATOMS: atom_id res chain seq x y z
N MET A 1 -16.08 11.92 4.18
CA MET A 1 -14.81 12.69 4.21
C MET A 1 -14.43 13.12 2.79
N ARG A 2 -13.98 14.36 2.55
CA ARG A 2 -13.70 14.87 1.18
C ARG A 2 -12.37 14.41 0.56
N SER A 3 -11.45 13.79 1.32
CA SER A 3 -10.08 13.46 0.90
C SER A 3 -9.71 11.96 0.92
N GLY A 4 -10.65 11.05 1.20
CA GLY A 4 -10.46 9.60 1.03
C GLY A 4 -9.45 8.92 1.99
N GLY A 5 -9.12 9.52 3.13
CA GLY A 5 -8.21 8.96 4.14
C GLY A 5 -8.66 9.27 5.58
N ILE A 6 -7.87 8.86 6.58
CA ILE A 6 -8.18 9.08 8.01
C ILE A 6 -7.80 10.50 8.44
N GLY A 7 -8.63 11.13 9.28
CA GLY A 7 -8.37 12.48 9.79
C GLY A 7 -7.35 12.53 10.93
N VAL A 8 -6.81 13.72 11.17
CA VAL A 8 -5.81 14.00 12.24
C VAL A 8 -6.35 13.59 13.62
N ARG A 9 -7.64 13.85 13.89
CA ARG A 9 -8.24 13.58 15.20
C ARG A 9 -8.32 12.10 15.49
N GLU A 10 -8.68 11.31 14.47
CA GLU A 10 -8.79 9.86 14.55
C GLU A 10 -7.42 9.21 14.76
N ILE A 11 -6.38 9.68 14.04
CA ILE A 11 -5.00 9.21 14.27
C ILE A 11 -4.54 9.54 15.69
N LYS A 12 -4.76 10.77 16.15
CA LYS A 12 -4.37 11.17 17.51
C LYS A 12 -5.05 10.30 18.57
N ARG A 13 -6.37 10.10 18.45
CA ARG A 13 -7.13 9.23 19.35
C ARG A 13 -6.56 7.81 19.38
N ALA A 14 -6.28 7.23 18.22
CA ALA A 14 -5.70 5.90 18.13
C ALA A 14 -4.26 5.83 18.67
N SER A 15 -3.47 6.90 18.50
CA SER A 15 -2.13 7.05 19.07
C SER A 15 -2.19 7.00 20.60
N ASP A 16 -3.11 7.77 21.19
CA ASP A 16 -3.31 7.85 22.64
C ASP A 16 -3.78 6.50 23.20
N GLU A 17 -4.76 5.86 22.54
CA GLU A 17 -5.32 4.56 22.95
C GLU A 17 -4.29 3.43 22.88
N LEU A 18 -3.46 3.41 21.83
CA LEU A 18 -2.44 2.39 21.61
C LEU A 18 -1.10 2.72 22.27
N SER A 19 -0.94 3.93 22.82
CA SER A 19 0.32 4.46 23.35
C SER A 19 1.49 4.35 22.35
N LEU A 20 1.24 4.69 21.09
CA LEU A 20 2.22 4.68 20.00
C LEU A 20 2.56 6.09 19.54
N ASP A 21 3.76 6.28 18.97
CA ASP A 21 4.10 7.49 18.22
C ASP A 21 3.25 7.60 16.95
N GLU A 22 2.77 8.80 16.62
CA GLU A 22 1.86 9.02 15.49
C GLU A 22 2.47 8.58 14.15
N LYS A 23 3.78 8.84 13.92
CA LYS A 23 4.44 8.46 12.65
C LYS A 23 4.58 6.95 12.55
N TYR A 24 4.86 6.29 13.67
CA TYR A 24 4.91 4.83 13.73
C TYR A 24 3.54 4.20 13.53
N LEU A 25 2.49 4.77 14.13
CA LEU A 25 1.10 4.32 13.94
C LEU A 25 0.67 4.46 12.47
N VAL A 26 0.95 5.61 11.85
CA VAL A 26 0.68 5.84 10.42
C VAL A 26 1.40 4.79 9.57
N PHE A 27 2.67 4.52 9.86
CA PHE A 27 3.43 3.50 9.16
C PHE A 27 2.79 2.10 9.28
N ILE A 28 2.36 1.69 10.48
CA ILE A 28 1.67 0.41 10.70
C ILE A 28 0.33 0.38 9.94
N ALA A 29 -0.44 1.46 9.97
CA ALA A 29 -1.74 1.55 9.29
C ALA A 29 -1.57 1.40 7.77
N GLU A 30 -0.60 2.11 7.18
CA GLU A 30 -0.28 1.97 5.75
C GLU A 30 0.17 0.57 5.41
N LEU A 31 1.04 -0.03 6.23
CA LEU A 31 1.55 -1.38 6.02
C LEU A 31 0.44 -2.43 6.10
N ALA A 32 -0.49 -2.28 7.04
CA ALA A 32 -1.66 -3.13 7.17
C ALA A 32 -2.61 -2.96 5.98
N PHE A 33 -2.79 -1.74 5.48
CA PHE A 33 -3.60 -1.45 4.30
C PHE A 33 -3.02 -2.08 3.02
N ILE A 34 -1.72 -1.89 2.73
CA ILE A 34 -1.09 -2.49 1.53
C ILE A 34 -0.98 -4.01 1.60
N SER A 35 -0.93 -4.57 2.81
CA SER A 35 -0.97 -6.01 3.04
C SER A 35 -2.40 -6.58 2.98
N GLY A 36 -3.41 -5.71 2.82
CA GLY A 36 -4.80 -6.11 2.71
C GLY A 36 -5.42 -6.53 4.04
N PHE A 37 -4.80 -6.22 5.17
CA PHE A 37 -5.32 -6.52 6.52
C PHE A 37 -6.42 -5.55 6.95
N LEU A 38 -6.42 -4.34 6.39
CA LEU A 38 -7.45 -3.32 6.58
C LEU A 38 -8.12 -3.03 5.25
N GLY A 39 -9.46 -2.90 5.26
CA GLY A 39 -10.26 -2.55 4.09
C GLY A 39 -11.29 -1.48 4.41
N LEU A 40 -11.56 -0.59 3.45
CA LEU A 40 -12.56 0.45 3.58
C LEU A 40 -13.97 -0.12 3.32
N HIS A 41 -14.84 -0.05 4.32
CA HIS A 41 -16.25 -0.36 4.24
C HIS A 41 -17.09 0.87 3.90
N ASN A 42 -18.05 0.73 2.98
CA ASN A 42 -19.00 1.76 2.60
C ASN A 42 -18.36 3.13 2.30
N ASP A 43 -17.08 3.12 1.95
CA ASP A 43 -16.27 4.32 1.74
C ASP A 43 -16.17 5.26 2.97
N GLU A 44 -16.44 4.72 4.18
CA GLU A 44 -16.50 5.48 5.44
C GLU A 44 -15.63 4.90 6.56
N GLU A 45 -15.56 3.57 6.73
CA GLU A 45 -14.89 2.94 7.89
C GLU A 45 -13.83 1.93 7.49
N PHE A 46 -12.64 1.99 8.11
CA PHE A 46 -11.62 0.96 7.93
C PHE A 46 -11.85 -0.19 8.91
N LEU A 47 -12.05 -1.40 8.40
CA LEU A 47 -12.26 -2.61 9.20
C LEU A 47 -11.23 -3.70 8.85
N PRO A 48 -10.90 -4.60 9.81
CA PRO A 48 -10.08 -5.76 9.53
C PRO A 48 -10.68 -6.67 8.46
N THR A 49 -9.83 -7.27 7.62
CA THR A 49 -10.24 -8.25 6.61
C THR A 49 -9.90 -9.67 7.07
N THR A 50 -10.47 -10.67 6.38
CA THR A 50 -10.09 -12.09 6.56
C THR A 50 -8.62 -12.37 6.22
N GLY A 51 -7.97 -11.49 5.44
CA GLY A 51 -6.53 -11.61 5.13
C GLY A 51 -5.65 -11.46 6.36
N PHE A 52 -6.07 -10.65 7.34
CA PHE A 52 -5.36 -10.50 8.61
C PHE A 52 -5.34 -11.82 9.39
N ASP A 53 -6.47 -12.53 9.43
CA ASP A 53 -6.58 -13.81 10.15
C ASP A 53 -5.73 -14.90 9.51
N LEU A 54 -5.68 -14.95 8.17
CA LEU A 54 -4.81 -15.87 7.43
C LEU A 54 -3.33 -15.57 7.68
N TRP A 55 -2.93 -14.30 7.67
CA TRP A 55 -1.56 -13.88 7.99
C TRP A 55 -1.17 -14.27 9.42
N ARG A 56 -2.09 -14.13 10.38
CA ARG A 56 -1.90 -14.58 11.77
C ARG A 56 -1.72 -16.10 11.92
N ASN A 57 -1.94 -16.90 10.88
CA ASN A 57 -1.72 -18.34 10.90
C ASN A 57 -0.36 -18.76 10.33
N LYS A 58 0.45 -17.81 9.83
CA LYS A 58 1.79 -18.07 9.32
C LYS A 58 2.84 -18.08 10.43
N THR A 59 4.00 -18.66 10.17
CA THR A 59 5.20 -18.54 11.03
C THR A 59 5.69 -17.10 11.13
N LEU A 60 6.52 -16.77 12.13
CA LEU A 60 7.04 -15.40 12.29
C LEU A 60 7.85 -14.93 11.07
N GLU A 61 8.66 -15.82 10.48
CA GLU A 61 9.44 -15.54 9.29
C GLU A 61 8.54 -15.25 8.08
N GLU A 62 7.55 -16.10 7.79
CA GLU A 62 6.61 -15.88 6.69
C GLU A 62 5.80 -14.59 6.87
N ARG A 63 5.38 -14.27 8.09
CA ARG A 63 4.68 -13.01 8.39
C ARG A 63 5.55 -11.81 8.09
N TRP A 64 6.81 -11.87 8.50
CA TRP A 64 7.78 -10.81 8.26
C TRP A 64 8.06 -10.65 6.77
N VAL A 65 8.27 -11.75 6.03
CA VAL A 65 8.51 -11.73 4.58
C VAL A 65 7.37 -11.07 3.83
N GLU A 66 6.12 -11.36 4.18
CA GLU A 66 4.95 -10.74 3.56
C GLU A 66 4.93 -9.22 3.77
N LEU A 67 5.11 -8.77 5.02
CA LEU A 67 5.18 -7.35 5.37
C LEU A 67 6.35 -6.65 4.66
N ALA A 68 7.54 -7.25 4.73
CA ALA A 68 8.76 -6.75 4.14
C ALA A 68 8.65 -6.62 2.62
N THR A 69 8.08 -7.62 1.95
CA THR A 69 7.88 -7.62 0.49
C THR A 69 6.86 -6.57 0.05
N ASN A 70 5.77 -6.43 0.81
CA ASN A 70 4.75 -5.40 0.54
C ASN A 70 5.33 -3.99 0.75
N TRP A 71 6.12 -3.78 1.81
CA TRP A 71 6.81 -2.51 2.04
C TRP A 71 7.87 -2.23 0.98
N LEU A 72 8.65 -3.22 0.53
CA LEU A 72 9.64 -3.02 -0.54
C LEU A 72 8.99 -2.54 -1.84
N SER A 73 7.83 -3.09 -2.19
CA SER A 73 7.16 -2.88 -3.48
C SER A 73 6.14 -1.75 -3.52
N THR A 74 5.69 -1.22 -2.37
CA THR A 74 4.65 -0.19 -2.34
C THR A 74 5.12 1.15 -2.92
N SER A 75 4.23 1.82 -3.65
CA SER A 75 4.38 3.20 -4.11
C SER A 75 4.01 4.24 -3.03
N ARG A 76 3.44 3.80 -1.90
CA ARG A 76 2.97 4.68 -0.84
C ARG A 76 4.12 5.13 0.07
N VAL A 77 4.08 6.40 0.49
CA VAL A 77 5.12 7.02 1.33
C VAL A 77 4.49 7.54 2.63
N ALA A 78 4.53 6.74 3.69
CA ALA A 78 3.95 7.08 4.99
C ALA A 78 4.54 8.38 5.57
N GLY A 79 5.84 8.63 5.34
CA GLY A 79 6.52 9.85 5.77
C GLY A 79 5.98 11.16 5.21
N LEU A 80 5.16 11.13 4.14
CA LEU A 80 4.49 12.32 3.60
C LEU A 80 3.26 12.77 4.41
N VAL A 81 2.72 11.89 5.24
CA VAL A 81 1.53 12.18 6.04
C VAL A 81 1.82 13.33 7.00
N GLY A 82 0.95 14.34 7.00
CA GLY A 82 1.15 15.54 7.78
C GLY A 82 0.87 16.82 6.99
N LYS A 83 1.37 17.94 7.50
CA LYS A 83 1.19 19.25 6.88
C LYS A 83 2.13 19.40 5.69
N SER A 84 1.58 19.68 4.52
CA SER A 84 2.32 20.06 3.30
C SER A 84 1.98 21.50 2.88
N GLU A 85 2.72 22.04 1.91
CA GLU A 85 2.43 23.34 1.31
C GLU A 85 1.03 23.41 0.66
N ARG A 86 0.51 22.28 0.19
CA ARG A 86 -0.79 22.18 -0.49
C ARG A 86 -1.95 21.81 0.44
N GLY A 87 -1.68 21.67 1.74
CA GLY A 87 -2.65 21.23 2.74
C GLY A 87 -2.22 19.98 3.50
N TYR A 88 -3.14 19.44 4.28
CA TYR A 88 -2.89 18.23 5.07
C TYR A 88 -3.02 16.98 4.20
N ILE A 89 -1.97 16.17 4.17
CA ILE A 89 -1.96 14.87 3.48
C ILE A 89 -2.40 13.81 4.50
N ALA A 90 -3.56 13.20 4.22
CA ALA A 90 -4.16 12.20 5.10
C ALA A 90 -3.55 10.81 4.90
N PRO A 91 -3.33 10.03 5.99
CA PRO A 91 -3.01 8.61 5.88
C PRO A 91 -4.19 7.83 5.28
N LEU A 92 -3.87 6.70 4.67
CA LEU A 92 -4.74 5.81 3.88
C LEU A 92 -5.40 6.48 2.65
N GLY A 93 -5.09 7.76 2.39
CA GLY A 93 -5.52 8.48 1.21
C GLY A 93 -4.62 8.23 -0.03
N PRO A 94 -5.07 8.63 -1.23
CA PRO A 94 -4.30 8.43 -2.47
C PRO A 94 -3.13 9.41 -2.64
N GLU A 95 -3.09 10.51 -1.89
CA GLU A 95 -2.12 11.61 -2.09
C GLU A 95 -0.67 11.25 -1.71
N ILE A 96 -0.48 10.15 -0.97
CA ILE A 96 0.85 9.72 -0.50
C ILE A 96 1.61 8.86 -1.52
N ASP A 97 1.02 8.55 -2.67
CA ASP A 97 1.64 7.69 -3.68
C ASP A 97 2.73 8.42 -4.47
N ARG A 98 3.90 7.77 -4.62
CA ARG A 98 5.06 8.22 -5.39
C ARG A 98 5.60 7.03 -6.19
N SER A 99 5.46 7.09 -7.51
CA SER A 99 5.86 5.98 -8.40
C SER A 99 7.33 5.57 -8.28
N ALA A 100 8.22 6.50 -7.92
CA ALA A 100 9.65 6.24 -7.80
C ALA A 100 10.08 5.65 -6.45
N ILE A 101 9.24 5.63 -5.41
CA ILE A 101 9.71 5.32 -4.04
C ILE A 101 10.20 3.88 -3.90
N ALA A 102 9.55 2.91 -4.54
CA ALA A 102 9.96 1.51 -4.47
C ALA A 102 11.39 1.32 -5.01
N HIS A 103 11.74 2.04 -6.07
CA HIS A 103 13.10 2.04 -6.63
C HIS A 103 14.09 2.71 -5.69
N ILE A 104 13.77 3.88 -5.14
CA ILE A 104 14.63 4.59 -4.19
C ILE A 104 14.88 3.73 -2.94
N ARG A 105 13.84 3.07 -2.43
CA ARG A 105 13.92 2.14 -1.30
C ARG A 105 14.88 0.99 -1.56
N ARG A 106 14.80 0.34 -2.73
CA ARG A 106 15.75 -0.71 -3.12
C ARG A 106 17.18 -0.20 -3.21
N VAL A 107 17.43 0.90 -3.92
CA VAL A 107 18.78 1.49 -4.04
C VAL A 107 19.34 1.86 -2.67
N THR A 108 18.52 2.42 -1.79
CA THR A 108 18.92 2.76 -0.42
C THR A 108 19.41 1.51 0.31
N LEU A 109 18.64 0.43 0.28
CA LEU A 109 19.00 -0.83 0.97
C LEU A 109 20.16 -1.58 0.31
N GLU A 110 20.32 -1.50 -1.02
CA GLU A 110 21.50 -2.02 -1.74
C GLU A 110 22.78 -1.29 -1.29
N LEU A 111 22.71 0.03 -1.10
CA LEU A 111 23.84 0.81 -0.57
C LEU A 111 24.13 0.47 0.91
N TYR A 112 23.09 0.21 1.72
CA TYR A 112 23.29 -0.37 3.06
C TYR A 112 24.07 -1.70 2.97
N ALA A 113 23.73 -2.57 2.02
CA ALA A 113 24.38 -3.87 1.85
C ALA A 113 25.87 -3.77 1.48
N GLN A 114 26.28 -2.72 0.76
CA GLN A 114 27.68 -2.48 0.40
C GLN A 114 28.56 -2.10 1.61
N ILE A 115 27.95 -1.52 2.66
CA ILE A 115 28.65 -1.02 3.85
C ILE A 115 28.50 -1.99 5.04
N SER A 116 27.49 -2.85 5.00
CA SER A 116 27.20 -3.89 6.00
C SER A 116 28.44 -4.75 6.31
N PRO A 117 28.69 -5.13 7.58
CA PRO A 117 27.84 -4.90 8.77
C PRO A 117 28.07 -3.55 9.47
N THR A 118 28.77 -2.61 8.83
CA THR A 118 29.07 -1.30 9.43
C THR A 118 27.83 -0.41 9.43
N THR A 119 27.74 0.46 10.44
CA THR A 119 26.66 1.44 10.56
C THR A 119 26.77 2.51 9.48
N VAL A 120 25.65 2.85 8.85
CA VAL A 120 25.57 3.87 7.81
C VAL A 120 25.18 5.22 8.40
N ASP A 121 25.86 6.29 7.96
CA ASP A 121 25.36 7.66 8.14
C ASP A 121 24.26 7.95 7.12
N VAL A 122 23.04 8.17 7.61
CA VAL A 122 21.85 8.36 6.79
C VAL A 122 21.94 9.65 5.95
N ALA A 123 22.61 10.70 6.44
CA ALA A 123 22.79 11.94 5.69
C ALA A 123 23.75 11.73 4.49
N ALA A 124 24.89 11.07 4.72
CA ALA A 124 25.81 10.69 3.65
C ALA A 124 25.15 9.72 2.65
N LEU A 125 24.33 8.80 3.14
CA LEU A 125 23.56 7.89 2.29
C LEU A 125 22.57 8.64 1.39
N ALA A 126 21.89 9.66 1.91
CA ALA A 126 20.99 10.48 1.12
C ALA A 126 21.69 11.17 -0.05
N GLU A 127 22.87 11.75 0.19
CA GLU A 127 23.69 12.34 -0.89
C GLU A 127 24.17 11.28 -1.87
N ARG A 128 24.52 10.07 -1.41
CA ARG A 128 24.90 8.96 -2.30
C ARG A 128 23.73 8.48 -3.15
N VAL A 129 22.53 8.35 -2.60
CA VAL A 129 21.32 7.96 -3.35
C VAL A 129 20.98 9.00 -4.41
N LYS A 130 21.09 10.29 -4.06
CA LYS A 130 20.92 11.41 -4.99
C LYS A 130 21.95 11.35 -6.13
N TRP A 131 23.21 11.02 -5.83
CA TRP A 131 24.26 10.83 -6.82
C TRP A 131 23.98 9.65 -7.76
N GLU A 132 23.51 8.52 -7.23
CA GLU A 132 23.15 7.34 -8.02
C GLU A 132 21.96 7.60 -8.96
N ARG A 133 20.99 8.44 -8.54
CA ARG A 133 19.73 8.63 -9.27
C ARG A 133 19.32 10.12 -9.38
N PRO A 134 20.13 10.97 -10.01
CA PRO A 134 19.95 12.43 -9.99
C PRO A 134 18.64 12.91 -10.62
N ARG A 135 18.07 12.14 -11.57
CA ARG A 135 16.81 12.45 -12.27
C ARG A 135 15.54 11.92 -11.60
N ARG A 136 15.64 11.02 -10.60
CA ARG A 136 14.48 10.25 -10.11
C ARG A 136 13.82 10.79 -8.83
N ALA A 137 14.36 11.84 -8.22
CA ALA A 137 13.58 12.63 -7.29
C ALA A 137 13.74 14.13 -7.57
N PHE A 138 12.63 14.75 -7.93
CA PHE A 138 12.46 16.19 -7.82
C PHE A 138 12.55 16.55 -6.33
N GLY A 139 13.67 17.12 -5.89
CA GLY A 139 13.83 17.79 -4.59
C GLY A 139 14.02 16.93 -3.33
N ASN A 140 13.32 15.81 -3.18
CA ASN A 140 13.11 15.20 -1.84
C ASN A 140 13.93 13.92 -1.54
N HIS A 141 15.06 13.66 -2.22
CA HIS A 141 15.88 12.45 -1.96
C HIS A 141 16.28 12.34 -0.48
N HIS A 142 16.64 13.47 0.14
CA HIS A 142 17.05 13.52 1.53
C HIS A 142 15.94 12.99 2.45
N ASP A 143 14.75 13.56 2.38
CA ASP A 143 13.63 13.16 3.23
C ASP A 143 13.20 11.70 2.99
N TYR A 144 13.16 11.27 1.73
CA TYR A 144 12.83 9.87 1.40
C TYR A 144 13.81 8.90 2.04
N VAL A 145 15.12 9.15 1.95
CA VAL A 145 16.13 8.25 2.53
C VAL A 145 16.04 8.23 4.05
N HIS A 146 15.78 9.36 4.70
CA HIS A 146 15.55 9.40 6.16
C HIS A 146 14.30 8.62 6.58
N TRP A 147 13.21 8.73 5.82
CA TRP A 147 11.99 7.95 6.09
C TRP A 147 12.21 6.46 5.84
N ILE A 148 12.86 6.09 4.73
CA ILE A 148 13.20 4.70 4.40
C ILE A 148 14.10 4.11 5.49
N ALA A 149 15.13 4.81 5.95
CA ALA A 149 16.02 4.34 7.01
C ALA A 149 15.26 4.07 8.32
N ARG A 150 14.36 4.99 8.71
CA ARG A 150 13.51 4.81 9.89
C ARG A 150 12.54 3.63 9.76
N GLU A 151 11.86 3.53 8.62
CA GLU A 151 10.92 2.44 8.32
C GLU A 151 11.65 1.08 8.24
N ALA A 152 12.87 1.06 7.67
CA ALA A 152 13.72 -0.12 7.63
C ALA A 152 14.14 -0.58 9.04
N GLN A 153 14.40 0.34 9.96
CA GLN A 153 14.64 -0.01 11.37
C GLN A 153 13.39 -0.58 12.04
N TRP A 154 12.23 0.07 11.85
CA TRP A 154 10.96 -0.41 12.39
C TRP A 154 10.58 -1.81 11.90
N LEU A 155 10.85 -2.13 10.63
CA LEU A 155 10.65 -3.47 10.07
C LEU A 155 11.78 -4.45 10.40
N GLY A 156 12.91 -4.00 10.95
CA GLY A 156 14.05 -4.86 11.22
C GLY A 156 14.92 -5.21 10.01
N PHE A 157 14.79 -4.51 8.87
CA PHE A 157 15.80 -4.56 7.80
C PHE A 157 17.16 -4.05 8.27
N SER A 158 17.16 -3.10 9.22
CA SER A 158 18.38 -2.59 9.83
C SER A 158 18.25 -2.49 11.35
N GLY A 159 19.39 -2.61 12.05
CA GLY A 159 19.51 -2.35 13.48
C GLY A 159 20.69 -1.44 13.71
N ARG A 160 20.50 -0.34 14.46
CA ARG A 160 21.53 0.70 14.66
C ARG A 160 22.15 1.21 13.33
N ASN A 161 21.34 1.34 12.29
CA ASN A 161 21.77 1.71 10.92
C ASN A 161 22.75 0.74 10.25
N ALA A 162 22.86 -0.51 10.68
CA ALA A 162 23.51 -1.58 9.92
C ALA A 162 22.46 -2.57 9.39
N LEU A 163 22.66 -3.11 8.19
CA LEU A 163 21.74 -4.08 7.58
C LEU A 163 21.74 -5.40 8.37
N THR A 164 20.58 -6.00 8.59
CA THR A 164 20.46 -7.32 9.23
C THR A 164 20.78 -8.44 8.25
N SER A 165 21.24 -9.59 8.75
CA SER A 165 21.55 -10.75 7.91
C SER A 165 20.34 -11.27 7.13
N PHE A 166 19.17 -11.33 7.77
CA PHE A 166 17.92 -11.74 7.13
C PHE A 166 17.37 -10.67 6.16
N GLY A 167 17.59 -9.38 6.46
CA GLY A 167 17.29 -8.28 5.54
C GLY A 167 18.14 -8.36 4.26
N GLN A 168 19.44 -8.63 4.40
CA GLN A 168 20.34 -8.87 3.27
C GLN A 168 19.94 -10.09 2.46
N ALA A 169 19.63 -11.22 3.12
CA ALA A 169 19.19 -12.44 2.47
C ALA A 169 17.91 -12.24 1.64
N LEU A 170 16.96 -11.45 2.14
CA LEU A 170 15.74 -11.12 1.39
C LEU A 170 16.05 -10.27 0.15
N LEU A 171 16.96 -9.29 0.26
CA LEU A 171 17.35 -8.43 -0.86
C LEU A 171 18.08 -9.19 -1.97
N THR A 172 18.86 -10.20 -1.62
CA THR A 172 19.56 -11.06 -2.60
C THR A 172 18.68 -12.18 -3.16
N GLY A 173 17.45 -12.34 -2.66
CA GLY A 173 16.52 -13.39 -3.10
C GLY A 173 16.86 -14.78 -2.58
N ASN A 174 17.52 -14.90 -1.43
CA ASN A 174 17.81 -16.19 -0.81
C ASN A 174 16.52 -16.84 -0.28
N ALA A 175 16.38 -18.15 -0.48
CA ALA A 175 15.22 -18.90 0.00
C ALA A 175 15.21 -19.12 1.53
N ASP A 176 16.40 -19.30 2.14
CA ASP A 176 16.57 -19.36 3.60
C ASP A 176 17.10 -18.01 4.09
N LEU A 177 16.30 -17.30 4.88
CA LEU A 177 16.70 -16.01 5.47
C LEU A 177 17.51 -16.17 6.75
N GLY A 178 17.50 -17.36 7.35
CA GLY A 178 18.14 -17.64 8.63
C GLY A 178 17.47 -16.95 9.83
N MET A 179 16.29 -16.35 9.67
CA MET A 179 15.58 -15.63 10.74
C MET A 179 15.20 -16.57 11.89
N GLN A 180 14.72 -17.77 11.58
CA GLN A 180 14.32 -18.75 12.61
C GLN A 180 15.44 -19.07 13.62
N LYS A 181 16.71 -19.01 13.20
CA LYS A 181 17.87 -19.28 14.08
C LYS A 181 18.14 -18.15 15.08
N LEU A 182 17.65 -16.95 14.79
CA LEU A 182 17.80 -15.75 15.63
C LEU A 182 16.64 -15.58 16.61
N LEU A 183 15.53 -16.28 16.38
CA LEU A 183 14.37 -16.24 17.26
C LEU A 183 14.58 -17.18 18.47
N PRO A 184 14.06 -16.83 19.66
CA PRO A 184 14.04 -17.76 20.78
C PRO A 184 13.28 -19.03 20.42
N LYS A 185 13.72 -20.17 20.95
CA LYS A 185 13.02 -21.44 20.73
C LYS A 185 11.59 -21.35 21.23
N GLU A 186 10.65 -21.75 20.39
CA GLU A 186 9.24 -21.85 20.78
C GLU A 186 9.06 -22.91 21.87
N ILE A 187 8.17 -22.63 22.81
CA ILE A 187 7.83 -23.53 23.90
C ILE A 187 6.36 -23.95 23.82
N ASP A 188 6.07 -25.13 24.35
CA ASP A 188 4.75 -25.77 24.34
C ASP A 188 4.08 -25.78 25.73
N TYR A 189 4.58 -24.96 26.67
CA TYR A 189 4.13 -24.98 28.05
C TYR A 189 4.05 -23.60 28.71
N ILE A 190 3.29 -23.54 29.80
CA ILE A 190 3.12 -22.37 30.68
C ILE A 190 3.28 -22.75 32.16
N MET A 191 3.42 -21.75 33.02
CA MET A 191 3.40 -21.89 34.48
C MET A 191 2.22 -21.09 35.03
N ILE A 192 1.22 -21.76 35.61
CA ILE A 192 0.07 -21.08 36.24
C ILE A 192 0.38 -20.81 37.72
N GLN A 193 0.13 -19.57 38.16
CA GLN A 193 0.31 -19.10 39.54
C GLN A 193 -1.02 -18.93 40.26
N GLY A 194 -0.98 -18.85 41.59
CA GLY A 194 -2.16 -18.81 42.47
C GLY A 194 -3.06 -17.57 42.34
N ASP A 195 -2.60 -16.52 41.66
CA ASP A 195 -3.34 -15.28 41.41
C ASP A 195 -3.99 -15.23 40.02
N ASN A 196 -4.21 -16.42 39.42
CA ASN A 196 -4.76 -16.62 38.07
C ASN A 196 -3.90 -15.99 36.95
N THR A 197 -2.61 -15.83 37.19
CA THR A 197 -1.65 -15.49 36.14
C THR A 197 -1.02 -16.76 35.57
N ALA A 198 -0.68 -16.71 34.28
CA ALA A 198 0.06 -17.75 33.59
C ALA A 198 1.29 -17.13 32.93
N ILE A 199 2.46 -17.69 33.21
CA ILE A 199 3.75 -17.21 32.70
C ILE A 199 4.23 -18.15 31.60
N ALA A 200 4.49 -17.60 30.43
CA ALA A 200 5.20 -18.27 29.34
C ALA A 200 6.67 -17.79 29.33
N PRO A 201 7.65 -18.63 29.69
CA PRO A 201 9.07 -18.23 29.77
C PRO A 201 9.74 -17.97 28.41
N GLY A 202 9.02 -18.17 27.32
CA GLY A 202 9.46 -17.96 25.94
C GLY A 202 8.26 -17.82 25.00
N PRO A 203 8.49 -17.61 23.69
CA PRO A 203 7.42 -17.53 22.72
C PRO A 203 6.68 -18.87 22.67
N LEU A 204 5.36 -18.84 22.85
CA LEU A 204 4.54 -20.04 22.73
C LEU A 204 4.49 -20.48 21.26
N GLN A 205 4.45 -21.79 21.03
CA GLN A 205 4.10 -22.34 19.73
C GLN A 205 2.80 -21.74 19.22
N LEU A 206 2.68 -21.56 17.90
CA LEU A 206 1.59 -20.82 17.29
C LEU A 206 0.19 -21.27 17.72
N ASP A 207 -0.06 -22.59 17.70
CA ASP A 207 -1.37 -23.14 18.09
C ASP A 207 -1.68 -22.89 19.56
N LEU A 208 -0.67 -23.03 20.43
CA LEU A 208 -0.77 -22.75 21.86
C LEU A 208 -1.03 -21.26 22.14
N ALA A 209 -0.31 -20.37 21.45
CA ALA A 209 -0.51 -18.93 21.54
C ALA A 209 -1.94 -18.52 21.12
N ARG A 210 -2.50 -19.18 20.10
CA ARG A 210 -3.88 -18.93 19.64
C ARG A 210 -4.89 -19.29 20.71
N GLU A 211 -4.83 -20.51 21.24
CA GLU A 211 -5.73 -20.93 22.33
C GLU A 211 -5.60 -20.03 23.56
N MET A 212 -4.36 -19.68 23.94
CA MET A 212 -4.10 -18.74 25.04
C MET A 212 -4.75 -17.36 24.81
N SER A 213 -4.77 -16.87 23.57
CA SER A 213 -5.41 -15.59 23.24
C SER A 213 -6.93 -15.61 23.40
N LEU A 214 -7.57 -16.78 23.29
CA LEU A 214 -9.00 -16.94 23.54
C LEU A 214 -9.29 -16.91 25.04
N ILE A 215 -8.50 -17.63 25.84
CA ILE A 215 -8.79 -17.88 27.27
C ILE A 215 -8.16 -16.86 28.23
N ALA A 216 -7.18 -16.06 27.80
CA ALA A 216 -6.44 -15.14 28.67
C ALA A 216 -6.11 -13.79 28.00
N ASN A 217 -5.86 -12.77 28.82
CA ASN A 217 -5.39 -11.46 28.36
C ASN A 217 -3.88 -11.33 28.59
N ILE A 218 -3.17 -10.63 27.70
CA ILE A 218 -1.75 -10.38 27.90
C ILE A 218 -1.60 -9.14 28.79
N GLU A 219 -0.98 -9.32 29.96
CA GLU A 219 -0.72 -8.24 30.92
C GLU A 219 0.65 -7.59 30.65
N SER A 220 1.65 -8.40 30.30
CA SER A 220 2.99 -7.91 29.93
C SER A 220 3.66 -8.79 28.89
N LYS A 221 4.40 -8.14 27.99
CA LYS A 221 5.27 -8.76 26.98
C LYS A 221 6.72 -8.37 27.30
N GLY A 222 7.36 -9.15 28.17
CA GLY A 222 8.78 -8.98 28.52
C GLY A 222 9.60 -10.20 28.10
N GLY A 223 10.66 -10.50 28.87
CA GLY A 223 11.43 -11.74 28.72
C GLY A 223 10.58 -13.00 28.95
N ALA A 224 9.47 -12.87 29.67
CA ALA A 224 8.39 -13.83 29.72
C ALA A 224 7.07 -13.12 29.39
N THR A 225 6.15 -13.81 28.71
CA THR A 225 4.80 -13.29 28.48
C THR A 225 3.93 -13.66 29.67
N VAL A 226 3.33 -12.65 30.32
CA VAL A 226 2.42 -12.84 31.44
C VAL A 226 0.99 -12.72 30.93
N TYR A 227 0.24 -13.79 31.10
CA TYR A 227 -1.18 -13.89 30.79
C TYR A 227 -1.99 -13.79 32.08
N ARG A 228 -3.12 -13.08 32.04
CA ARG A 228 -4.10 -13.04 33.13
C ARG A 228 -5.38 -13.74 32.71
N LEU A 229 -5.79 -14.74 33.49
CA LEU A 229 -7.09 -15.39 33.36
C LEU A 229 -8.11 -14.66 34.24
N THR A 230 -9.24 -14.31 33.64
CA THR A 230 -10.33 -13.53 34.27
C THR A 230 -11.68 -14.13 33.89
N ASP A 231 -12.74 -13.84 34.65
CA ASP A 231 -14.11 -14.21 34.30
C ASP A 231 -14.46 -13.84 32.84
N HIS A 232 -14.05 -12.65 32.39
CA HIS A 232 -14.32 -12.18 31.04
C HIS A 232 -13.53 -12.95 29.98
N SER A 233 -12.26 -13.30 30.23
CA SER A 233 -11.47 -14.06 29.27
C SER A 233 -11.93 -15.52 29.17
N ILE A 234 -12.38 -16.12 30.29
CA ILE A 234 -13.01 -17.44 30.29
C ILE A 234 -14.34 -17.40 29.52
N ARG A 235 -15.19 -16.41 29.78
CA ARG A 235 -16.43 -16.20 29.01
C ARG A 235 -16.15 -16.07 27.51
N ARG A 236 -15.15 -15.28 27.12
CA ARG A 236 -14.74 -15.12 25.72
C ARG A 236 -14.40 -16.46 25.06
N ALA A 237 -13.76 -17.37 25.79
CA ALA A 237 -13.51 -18.71 25.26
C ALA A 237 -14.79 -19.53 25.07
N LEU A 238 -15.75 -19.42 25.99
CA LEU A 238 -17.07 -20.05 25.86
C LEU A 238 -17.87 -19.47 24.67
N ASP A 239 -17.78 -18.15 24.44
CA ASP A 239 -18.37 -17.48 23.28
C ASP A 239 -17.80 -18.02 21.95
N ASN A 240 -16.57 -18.52 21.96
CA ASN A 240 -15.90 -19.16 20.82
C ASN A 240 -16.05 -20.69 20.79
N GLY A 241 -17.04 -21.24 21.51
CA GLY A 241 -17.42 -22.64 21.43
C GLY A 241 -16.57 -23.61 22.28
N ARG A 242 -15.71 -23.11 23.18
CA ARG A 242 -15.03 -23.96 24.17
C ARG A 242 -15.98 -24.29 25.33
N SER A 243 -15.90 -25.50 25.90
CA SER A 243 -16.57 -25.81 27.18
C SER A 243 -15.65 -25.53 28.38
N SER A 244 -16.22 -25.45 29.59
CA SER A 244 -15.44 -25.35 30.83
C SER A 244 -14.46 -26.51 31.00
N ASP A 245 -14.88 -27.72 30.59
CA ASP A 245 -14.07 -28.93 30.69
C ASP A 245 -12.95 -28.94 29.65
N ASP A 246 -13.20 -28.42 28.44
CA ASP A 246 -12.16 -28.25 27.42
C ASP A 246 -11.08 -27.29 27.91
N ILE A 247 -11.49 -26.15 28.49
CA ILE A 247 -10.56 -25.14 29.02
C ILE A 247 -9.71 -25.75 30.14
N LYS A 248 -10.34 -26.49 31.08
CA LYS A 248 -9.62 -27.14 32.18
C LYS A 248 -8.64 -28.19 31.66
N THR A 249 -9.09 -29.05 30.75
CA THR A 249 -8.27 -30.10 30.13
C THR A 249 -7.08 -29.51 29.38
N PHE A 250 -7.33 -28.44 28.61
CA PHE A 250 -6.30 -27.73 27.87
C PHE A 250 -5.24 -27.13 28.79
N LEU A 251 -5.65 -26.32 29.77
CA LEU A 251 -4.73 -25.70 30.74
C LEU A 251 -3.93 -26.75 31.51
N GLY A 252 -4.57 -27.86 31.90
CA GLY A 252 -3.90 -28.97 32.58
C GLY A 252 -2.85 -29.68 31.72
N LYS A 253 -3.06 -29.74 30.40
CA LYS A 253 -2.10 -30.33 29.46
C LYS A 253 -0.85 -29.47 29.27
N ILE A 254 -1.02 -28.15 29.18
CA ILE A 254 0.07 -27.22 28.83
C ILE A 254 0.79 -26.66 30.06
N SER A 255 0.16 -26.68 31.24
CA SER A 255 0.77 -26.16 32.45
C SER A 255 1.77 -27.15 33.04
N LYS A 256 2.97 -26.70 33.39
CA LYS A 256 3.91 -27.52 34.19
C LYS A 256 3.62 -27.45 35.69
N THR A 257 2.78 -26.52 36.12
CA THR A 257 2.27 -26.47 37.49
C THR A 257 0.84 -27.00 37.56
N PRO A 258 0.42 -27.63 38.68
CA PRO A 258 -0.97 -27.95 38.90
C PRO A 258 -1.86 -26.71 38.79
N LEU A 259 -3.10 -26.87 38.31
CA LEU A 259 -4.05 -25.77 38.26
C LEU A 259 -4.39 -25.33 39.69
N PRO A 260 -4.26 -24.04 40.03
CA PRO A 260 -4.70 -23.53 41.32
C PRO A 260 -6.21 -23.74 41.50
N GLN A 261 -6.60 -24.13 42.71
CA GLN A 261 -8.00 -24.32 43.07
C GLN A 261 -8.90 -23.09 42.78
N PRO A 262 -8.45 -21.83 43.00
CA PRO A 262 -9.24 -20.65 42.62
C PRO A 262 -9.56 -20.58 41.12
N LEU A 263 -8.61 -20.94 40.27
CA LEU A 263 -8.79 -20.95 38.81
C LEU A 263 -9.80 -22.02 38.39
N GLU A 264 -9.71 -23.22 38.98
CA GLU A 264 -10.66 -24.29 38.70
C GLU A 264 -12.09 -23.90 39.07
N TYR A 265 -12.28 -23.28 40.24
CA TYR A 265 -13.59 -22.79 40.65
C TYR A 265 -14.11 -21.69 39.74
N MET A 266 -13.27 -20.73 39.35
CA MET A 266 -13.65 -19.65 38.43
C MET A 266 -14.13 -20.21 37.09
N ILE A 267 -13.41 -21.17 36.51
CA ILE A 267 -13.79 -21.82 35.24
C ILE A 267 -15.15 -22.54 35.39
N ALA A 268 -15.32 -23.31 36.46
CA ALA A 268 -16.56 -24.05 36.71
C ALA A 268 -17.76 -23.11 36.96
N ASP A 269 -17.56 -22.02 37.69
CA ASP A 269 -18.61 -21.05 38.00
C ASP A 269 -19.05 -20.25 36.76
N VAL A 270 -18.11 -19.76 35.95
CA VAL A 270 -18.42 -19.08 34.68
C VAL A 270 -19.15 -20.05 33.74
N GLY A 271 -18.69 -21.30 33.64
CA GLY A 271 -19.35 -22.35 32.86
C GLY A 271 -20.80 -22.60 33.30
N LYS A 272 -21.06 -22.66 34.61
CA LYS A 272 -22.43 -22.82 35.15
C LYS A 272 -23.33 -21.60 34.90
N ARG A 273 -22.77 -20.40 34.86
CA ARG A 273 -23.50 -19.16 34.57
C ARG A 273 -23.78 -19.02 33.06
N TYR A 274 -22.86 -19.49 32.22
CA TYR A 274 -22.95 -19.40 30.77
C TYR A 274 -24.15 -20.19 30.21
N GLY A 275 -24.90 -19.58 29.29
CA GLY A 275 -26.07 -20.21 28.66
C GLY A 275 -27.35 -20.29 29.50
N LYS A 276 -27.33 -19.87 30.79
CA LYS A 276 -28.56 -19.69 31.59
C LYS A 276 -29.42 -18.54 31.07
N LEU A 277 -28.77 -17.43 30.74
CA LEU A 277 -29.38 -16.31 30.02
C LEU A 277 -29.10 -16.50 28.53
N ARG A 278 -30.15 -16.68 27.73
CA ARG A 278 -30.04 -16.87 26.29
C ARG A 278 -30.56 -15.64 25.60
N VAL A 279 -29.68 -15.01 24.83
CA VAL A 279 -30.06 -13.93 23.91
C VAL A 279 -30.10 -14.56 22.52
N GLY A 280 -31.30 -14.71 21.97
CA GLY A 280 -31.47 -15.16 20.59
C GLY A 280 -31.12 -14.02 19.64
N ILE A 281 -30.22 -14.27 18.69
CA ILE A 281 -29.86 -13.33 17.62
C ILE A 281 -30.81 -13.60 16.46
N SER A 282 -32.11 -13.33 16.58
CA SER A 282 -32.96 -13.72 15.43
C SER A 282 -34.30 -13.05 15.31
N PHE A 283 -34.47 -11.78 15.66
CA PHE A 283 -35.61 -11.05 15.09
C PHE A 283 -35.19 -9.61 14.90
N SER A 284 -35.02 -9.18 13.66
CA SER A 284 -34.62 -7.82 13.35
C SER A 284 -35.79 -6.84 13.50
N SER A 285 -37.02 -7.37 13.58
CA SER A 285 -38.24 -6.59 13.65
C SER A 285 -39.25 -7.25 14.58
N TYR A 286 -39.88 -6.46 15.44
CA TYR A 286 -41.07 -6.85 16.17
C TYR A 286 -42.28 -6.11 15.60
N ILE A 287 -43.44 -6.74 15.63
CA ILE A 287 -44.71 -6.14 15.23
C ILE A 287 -45.60 -6.18 16.46
N ARG A 288 -46.00 -5.00 16.94
CA ARG A 288 -46.95 -4.83 18.03
C ARG A 288 -48.30 -4.44 17.46
N CYS A 289 -49.34 -5.13 17.89
CA CYS A 289 -50.72 -4.76 17.58
C CYS A 289 -51.59 -4.93 18.82
N GLU A 290 -52.46 -3.96 19.09
CA GLU A 290 -53.40 -4.01 20.21
C GLU A 290 -54.61 -4.93 19.90
N ASP A 291 -54.86 -5.20 18.62
CA ASP A 291 -55.92 -6.10 18.17
C ASP A 291 -55.40 -7.53 17.99
N GLU A 292 -55.73 -8.41 18.94
CA GLU A 292 -55.35 -9.83 18.90
C GLU A 292 -55.91 -10.55 17.65
N SER A 293 -57.03 -10.08 17.09
CA SER A 293 -57.63 -10.67 15.90
C SER A 293 -56.81 -10.36 14.64
N LEU A 294 -56.24 -9.16 14.55
CA LEU A 294 -55.36 -8.77 13.45
C LEU A 294 -54.04 -9.56 13.49
N VAL A 295 -53.50 -9.81 14.68
CA VAL A 295 -52.30 -10.67 14.86
C VAL A 295 -52.57 -12.09 14.39
N ALA A 296 -53.73 -12.66 14.75
CA ALA A 296 -54.13 -13.99 14.29
C ALA A 296 -54.31 -14.03 12.76
N GLN A 297 -54.84 -12.97 12.16
CA GLN A 297 -54.97 -12.85 10.71
C GLN A 297 -53.59 -12.82 10.02
N ILE A 298 -52.66 -12.00 10.50
CA ILE A 298 -51.29 -11.88 9.97
C ILE A 298 -50.55 -13.23 10.03
N LEU A 299 -50.72 -14.00 11.12
CA LEU A 299 -50.08 -15.31 11.28
C LEU A 299 -50.53 -16.35 10.25
N VAL A 300 -51.77 -16.25 9.76
CA VAL A 300 -52.36 -17.23 8.82
C VAL A 300 -52.29 -16.75 7.36
N ASP A 301 -51.92 -15.49 7.13
CA ASP A 301 -51.81 -14.90 5.80
C ASP A 301 -50.66 -15.52 4.99
N LYS A 302 -51.03 -16.29 3.95
CA LYS A 302 -50.05 -16.97 3.08
C LYS A 302 -49.11 -16.01 2.37
N LYS A 303 -49.53 -14.76 2.10
CA LYS A 303 -48.68 -13.75 1.45
C LYS A 303 -47.45 -13.42 2.29
N LEU A 304 -47.58 -13.48 3.62
CA LEU A 304 -46.54 -13.11 4.57
C LEU A 304 -45.73 -14.31 5.11
N SER A 305 -45.97 -15.52 4.59
CA SER A 305 -45.29 -16.74 5.02
C SER A 305 -43.75 -16.68 4.91
N HIS A 306 -43.23 -15.91 3.96
CA HIS A 306 -41.80 -15.69 3.74
C HIS A 306 -41.13 -14.94 4.91
N LEU A 307 -41.89 -14.17 5.71
CA LEU A 307 -41.37 -13.44 6.88
C LEU A 307 -41.18 -14.32 8.11
N GLN A 308 -41.66 -15.57 8.12
CA GLN A 308 -41.46 -16.54 9.21
C GLN A 308 -41.76 -15.97 10.61
N PHE A 309 -43.00 -15.51 10.82
CA PHE A 309 -43.38 -14.93 12.11
C PHE A 309 -43.30 -15.93 13.26
N ARG A 310 -42.76 -15.46 14.38
CA ARG A 310 -42.82 -16.12 15.69
C ARG A 310 -43.61 -15.25 16.66
N GLN A 311 -44.60 -15.84 17.31
CA GLN A 311 -45.38 -15.15 18.33
C GLN A 311 -44.64 -15.16 19.67
N LEU A 312 -44.40 -13.98 20.25
CA LEU A 312 -43.84 -13.83 21.60
C LEU A 312 -44.92 -13.66 22.68
N SER A 313 -46.01 -12.99 22.34
CA SER A 313 -47.17 -12.78 23.20
C SER A 313 -48.43 -12.58 22.34
N LYS A 314 -49.61 -12.42 22.96
CA LYS A 314 -50.88 -12.29 22.23
C LYS A 314 -50.91 -11.14 21.20
N GLY A 315 -50.24 -10.03 21.50
CA GLY A 315 -50.17 -8.84 20.66
C GLY A 315 -48.82 -8.58 19.99
N VAL A 316 -47.85 -9.50 20.11
CA VAL A 316 -46.47 -9.26 19.64
C VAL A 316 -45.96 -10.42 18.79
N LEU A 317 -45.67 -10.10 17.53
CA LEU A 317 -44.99 -10.97 16.58
C LEU A 317 -43.54 -10.51 16.39
N MET A 318 -42.73 -11.45 15.92
CA MET A 318 -41.33 -11.23 15.65
C MET A 318 -40.96 -11.91 14.33
N THR A 319 -40.16 -11.25 13.51
CA THR A 319 -39.69 -11.77 12.22
C THR A 319 -38.17 -11.58 12.09
N GLU A 320 -37.53 -12.52 11.42
CA GLU A 320 -36.09 -12.48 11.15
C GLU A 320 -35.73 -11.42 10.10
N GLY A 321 -36.68 -11.04 9.22
CA GLY A 321 -36.52 -10.10 8.11
C GLY A 321 -36.43 -8.63 8.52
N ASP A 322 -35.69 -7.85 7.72
CA ASP A 322 -35.38 -6.44 7.98
C ASP A 322 -36.66 -5.62 8.24
N THR A 323 -36.62 -4.65 9.15
CA THR A 323 -37.82 -3.87 9.53
C THR A 323 -38.47 -3.18 8.36
N HIS A 324 -37.66 -2.76 7.40
CA HIS A 324 -38.15 -2.16 6.19
C HIS A 324 -38.80 -3.17 5.24
N GLU A 325 -38.22 -4.35 5.11
CA GLU A 325 -38.77 -5.46 4.32
C GLU A 325 -40.10 -5.97 4.91
N ALA A 326 -40.17 -6.11 6.23
CA ALA A 326 -41.40 -6.49 6.94
C ALA A 326 -42.51 -5.44 6.77
N ILE A 327 -42.16 -4.15 6.83
CA ILE A 327 -43.10 -3.05 6.54
C ILE A 327 -43.60 -3.12 5.10
N ASP A 328 -42.69 -3.26 4.14
CA ASP A 328 -43.04 -3.30 2.71
C ASP A 328 -43.96 -4.49 2.39
N ALA A 329 -43.63 -5.67 2.92
CA ALA A 329 -44.45 -6.88 2.78
C ALA A 329 -45.84 -6.75 3.45
N LEU A 330 -45.93 -6.12 4.62
CA LEU A 330 -47.21 -5.85 5.29
C LEU A 330 -48.08 -4.88 4.48
N VAL A 331 -47.48 -3.82 3.91
CA VAL A 331 -48.19 -2.88 3.03
C VAL A 331 -48.69 -3.58 1.76
N GLU A 332 -47.85 -4.41 1.12
CA GLU A 332 -48.25 -5.20 -0.05
C GLU A 332 -49.37 -6.20 0.24
N ALA A 333 -49.41 -6.76 1.46
CA ALA A 333 -50.49 -7.62 1.91
C ALA A 333 -51.79 -6.86 2.29
N GLY A 334 -51.76 -5.53 2.30
CA GLY A 334 -52.91 -4.66 2.56
C GLY A 334 -53.05 -4.19 4.01
N TYR A 335 -52.02 -4.37 4.83
CA TYR A 335 -51.95 -3.86 6.20
C TYR A 335 -51.32 -2.46 6.23
N PHE A 336 -51.52 -1.74 7.34
CA PHE A 336 -51.04 -0.37 7.51
C PHE A 336 -50.07 -0.26 8.70
N PRO A 337 -48.85 -0.80 8.58
CA PRO A 337 -47.86 -0.73 9.65
C PRO A 337 -47.31 0.69 9.82
N ALA A 338 -47.04 1.07 11.07
CA ALA A 338 -46.28 2.27 11.38
C ALA A 338 -44.95 1.87 12.02
N LEU A 339 -43.88 2.61 11.70
CA LEU A 339 -42.57 2.36 12.28
C LEU A 339 -42.52 2.98 13.69
N GLU A 340 -42.21 2.17 14.70
CA GLU A 340 -41.93 2.61 16.06
C GLU A 340 -40.41 2.78 16.27
N ASP A 341 -40.00 3.75 17.08
CA ASP A 341 -38.64 3.84 17.62
C ASP A 341 -38.47 3.04 18.91
N ARG A 342 -37.30 3.18 19.52
CA ARG A 342 -36.88 2.43 20.70
C ARG A 342 -37.70 2.76 21.95
N ASP A 343 -38.34 3.93 21.98
CA ASP A 343 -39.21 4.38 23.08
C ASP A 343 -40.69 4.09 22.78
N GLY A 344 -40.99 3.44 21.65
CA GLY A 344 -42.34 3.12 21.19
C GLY A 344 -43.05 4.29 20.51
N ALA A 345 -42.35 5.39 20.21
CA ALA A 345 -42.92 6.52 19.49
C ALA A 345 -42.86 6.27 17.97
N LEU A 346 -43.84 6.79 17.23
CA LEU A 346 -43.88 6.61 15.77
C LEU A 346 -42.82 7.48 15.10
N VAL A 347 -41.98 6.88 14.23
CA VAL A 347 -40.86 7.55 13.57
C VAL A 347 -40.92 7.43 12.05
N ALA A 348 -40.46 8.50 11.38
CA ALA A 348 -40.34 8.56 9.93
C ALA A 348 -39.11 7.80 9.43
N ARG A 349 -39.28 6.99 8.38
CA ARG A 349 -38.29 6.08 7.79
C ARG A 349 -37.01 6.81 7.31
N LYS A 350 -35.83 6.35 7.74
CA LYS A 350 -34.49 6.63 7.14
C LYS A 350 -33.64 5.34 7.14
N HIS A 351 -32.96 5.04 6.04
CA HIS A 351 -32.16 3.82 5.85
C HIS A 351 -30.68 3.99 6.22
N ASP A 352 -30.03 3.03 6.92
CA ASP A 352 -28.55 2.86 7.01
C ASP A 352 -28.10 1.44 7.50
N ARG A 353 -26.96 0.87 7.00
CA ARG A 353 -26.30 -0.43 7.46
C ARG A 353 -24.79 -0.65 7.06
N ALA A 354 -24.07 -1.53 7.82
CA ALA A 354 -23.16 -2.69 7.44
C ALA A 354 -21.60 -2.71 7.73
N ARG A 355 -20.87 -3.82 7.39
CA ARG A 355 -19.39 -4.15 7.48
C ARG A 355 -18.63 -4.34 6.12
N ALA A 356 -17.29 -4.14 6.08
CA ALA A 356 -16.41 -4.12 4.87
C ALA A 356 -16.29 -5.44 4.13
N LYS A 357 -16.43 -5.39 2.80
CA LYS A 357 -15.91 -6.41 1.89
C LYS A 357 -14.41 -6.15 1.66
N THR A 358 -13.62 -7.22 1.60
CA THR A 358 -12.22 -7.15 1.18
C THR A 358 -12.14 -6.57 -0.24
N LYS A 359 -11.69 -5.32 -0.39
CA LYS A 359 -11.41 -4.72 -1.70
C LYS A 359 -10.02 -5.16 -2.17
N ALA A 360 -9.84 -5.24 -3.49
CA ALA A 360 -8.57 -5.55 -4.11
C ALA A 360 -7.50 -4.52 -3.68
N ARG A 361 -6.27 -5.00 -3.46
CA ARG A 361 -5.08 -4.21 -3.12
C ARG A 361 -5.01 -2.94 -4.00
N PRO A 362 -4.65 -1.76 -3.44
CA PRO A 362 -4.48 -0.55 -4.24
C PRO A 362 -3.62 -0.84 -5.46
N PRO A 363 -4.02 -0.42 -6.67
CA PRO A 363 -3.27 -0.71 -7.88
C PRO A 363 -1.86 -0.16 -7.75
N ARG A 364 -0.86 -1.01 -7.99
CA ARG A 364 0.54 -0.63 -7.97
C ARG A 364 0.75 0.46 -9.02
N ILE A 365 1.13 1.67 -8.61
CA ILE A 365 1.66 2.68 -9.54
C ILE A 365 3.13 2.33 -9.75
N SER A 366 3.38 1.21 -10.43
CA SER A 366 4.72 0.77 -10.79
C SER A 366 4.98 1.22 -12.22
N VAL A 367 5.99 2.08 -12.40
CA VAL A 367 6.63 2.19 -13.71
C VAL A 367 7.71 1.12 -13.71
N ASP A 368 7.35 -0.07 -14.19
CA ASP A 368 8.32 -1.15 -14.34
C ASP A 368 9.24 -0.79 -15.51
N TYR A 369 10.40 -0.21 -15.20
CA TYR A 369 11.43 -0.01 -16.20
C TYR A 369 12.10 -1.36 -16.38
N ALA A 370 11.53 -2.19 -17.27
CA ALA A 370 12.19 -3.41 -17.71
C ALA A 370 13.65 -3.07 -18.08
N THR A 371 14.59 -3.88 -17.62
CA THR A 371 15.98 -3.77 -18.04
C THR A 371 15.98 -3.80 -19.58
N PRO A 372 16.48 -2.75 -20.25
CA PRO A 372 16.43 -2.70 -21.71
C PRO A 372 17.12 -3.93 -22.28
N SER A 373 16.56 -4.55 -23.32
CA SER A 373 17.22 -5.66 -23.99
C SER A 373 18.56 -5.22 -24.58
N ASP A 374 19.49 -6.17 -24.74
CA ASP A 374 20.80 -5.89 -25.34
C ASP A 374 20.66 -5.24 -26.74
N ASP A 375 19.61 -5.58 -27.48
CA ASP A 375 19.29 -4.95 -28.77
C ASP A 375 18.93 -3.46 -28.64
N LEU A 376 18.13 -3.12 -27.62
CA LEU A 376 17.74 -1.73 -27.32
C LEU A 376 18.95 -0.92 -26.85
N ILE A 377 19.80 -1.52 -26.01
CA ILE A 377 21.07 -0.92 -25.57
C ILE A 377 21.98 -0.71 -26.79
N GLY A 378 22.10 -1.71 -27.66
CA GLY A 378 22.88 -1.64 -28.89
C GLY A 378 22.38 -0.57 -29.86
N ALA A 379 21.06 -0.42 -30.00
CA ALA A 379 20.45 0.65 -30.80
C ALA A 379 20.72 2.04 -30.20
N ALA A 380 20.54 2.20 -28.89
CA ALA A 380 20.82 3.46 -28.19
C ALA A 380 22.31 3.86 -28.27
N LEU A 381 23.22 2.90 -28.10
CA LEU A 381 24.67 3.13 -28.25
C LEU A 381 25.03 3.52 -29.68
N ARG A 382 24.41 2.89 -30.70
CA ARG A 382 24.59 3.29 -32.10
C ARG A 382 24.10 4.72 -32.34
N ALA A 383 22.93 5.08 -31.82
CA ALA A 383 22.38 6.43 -31.95
C ALA A 383 23.28 7.48 -31.26
N LEU A 384 23.75 7.21 -30.04
CA LEU A 384 24.69 8.09 -29.32
C LEU A 384 26.01 8.23 -30.07
N ARG A 385 26.62 7.12 -30.50
CA ARG A 385 27.87 7.15 -31.28
C ARG A 385 27.70 7.85 -32.62
N ALA A 386 26.56 7.70 -33.29
CA ALA A 386 26.25 8.43 -34.51
C ALA A 386 26.11 9.93 -34.23
N GLY A 387 25.44 10.31 -33.15
CA GLY A 387 25.35 11.70 -32.68
C GLY A 387 26.72 12.30 -32.31
N ASP A 388 27.56 11.56 -31.58
CA ASP A 388 28.91 11.98 -31.21
C ASP A 388 29.84 12.04 -32.43
N LYS A 389 29.69 11.13 -33.39
CA LYS A 389 30.43 11.16 -34.66
C LYS A 389 30.00 12.38 -35.49
N ALA A 390 28.70 12.66 -35.57
CA ALA A 390 28.17 13.85 -36.23
C ALA A 390 28.62 15.15 -35.52
N ALA A 391 28.69 15.14 -34.18
CA ALA A 391 29.19 16.27 -33.40
C ALA A 391 30.71 16.47 -33.54
N SER A 392 31.49 15.39 -33.62
CA SER A 392 32.96 15.44 -33.76
C SER A 392 33.43 15.74 -35.19
N HIS A 393 32.61 15.44 -36.20
CA HIS A 393 32.83 15.89 -37.58
C HIS A 393 32.42 17.35 -37.80
N ARG A 394 31.89 18.06 -36.79
CA ARG A 394 31.83 19.54 -36.78
C ARG A 394 33.20 20.17 -36.54
N LYS A 395 34.20 19.84 -37.37
CA LYS A 395 35.25 20.82 -37.67
C LYS A 395 34.69 21.69 -38.80
N SER A 396 33.80 22.62 -38.47
CA SER A 396 33.40 23.65 -39.43
C SER A 396 34.66 24.45 -39.76
N ALA A 397 35.16 24.34 -40.99
CA ALA A 397 35.97 25.42 -41.54
C ALA A 397 35.12 26.70 -41.38
N PRO A 398 35.66 27.79 -40.81
CA PRO A 398 34.88 28.97 -40.50
C PRO A 398 34.18 29.45 -41.78
N ILE A 399 32.86 29.54 -41.73
CA ILE A 399 32.05 30.02 -42.85
C ILE A 399 32.53 31.44 -43.17
N THR A 400 33.18 31.62 -44.32
CA THR A 400 33.61 32.94 -44.76
C THR A 400 32.38 33.70 -45.24
N THR A 401 32.09 34.83 -44.59
CA THR A 401 31.05 35.76 -45.01
C THR A 401 31.59 36.55 -46.20
N GLY A 402 31.09 36.25 -47.39
CA GLY A 402 31.47 36.92 -48.63
C GLY A 402 30.33 37.77 -49.17
N THR A 403 30.65 38.66 -50.10
CA THR A 403 29.64 39.30 -50.94
C THR A 403 28.84 38.24 -51.72
N PRO A 404 27.56 38.50 -52.09
CA PRO A 404 26.77 37.54 -52.85
C PRO A 404 27.47 37.03 -54.14
N SER A 405 28.34 37.85 -54.74
CA SER A 405 29.13 37.47 -55.91
C SER A 405 30.23 36.44 -55.60
N GLU A 406 30.88 36.56 -54.45
CA GLU A 406 31.90 35.62 -53.98
C GLU A 406 31.27 34.28 -53.59
N THR A 407 30.14 34.32 -52.87
CA THR A 407 29.34 33.13 -52.52
C THR A 407 28.91 32.35 -53.76
N MET A 408 28.42 33.04 -54.81
CA MET A 408 28.10 32.40 -56.09
C MET A 408 29.33 31.81 -56.79
N GLY A 409 30.47 32.49 -56.72
CA GLY A 409 31.74 32.00 -57.26
C GLY A 409 32.18 30.68 -56.61
N THR A 410 32.15 30.62 -55.27
CA THR A 410 32.50 29.43 -54.49
C THR A 410 31.54 28.28 -54.73
N LEU A 411 30.23 28.54 -54.80
CA LEU A 411 29.23 27.52 -55.13
C LEU A 411 29.41 26.99 -56.57
N THR A 412 29.71 27.86 -57.52
CA THR A 412 29.98 27.45 -58.91
C THR A 412 31.24 26.58 -59.01
N LEU A 413 32.27 26.92 -58.23
CA LEU A 413 33.49 26.12 -58.14
C LEU A 413 33.18 24.74 -57.52
N ALA A 414 32.41 24.70 -56.43
CA ALA A 414 32.02 23.45 -55.76
C ALA A 414 31.18 22.53 -56.66
N ILE A 415 30.28 23.08 -57.49
CA ILE A 415 29.53 22.30 -58.49
C ILE A 415 30.49 21.67 -59.51
N LYS A 416 31.50 22.42 -59.99
CA LYS A 416 32.48 21.90 -60.95
C LYS A 416 33.38 20.84 -60.35
N SER A 417 33.82 21.00 -59.11
CA SER A 417 34.69 20.05 -58.41
C SER A 417 33.94 18.90 -57.73
N LYS A 418 32.59 18.91 -57.73
CA LYS A 418 31.75 17.99 -56.96
C LYS A 418 32.14 17.93 -55.48
N ALA A 419 32.51 19.08 -54.92
CA ALA A 419 32.94 19.18 -53.53
C ALA A 419 31.74 19.41 -52.60
N THR A 420 31.78 18.79 -51.42
CA THR A 420 30.81 19.02 -50.35
C THR A 420 31.10 20.38 -49.71
N VAL A 421 30.05 21.16 -49.44
CA VAL A 421 30.17 22.50 -48.86
C VAL A 421 29.26 22.66 -47.65
N THR A 422 29.73 23.42 -46.68
CA THR A 422 28.93 23.89 -45.55
C THR A 422 28.43 25.29 -45.84
N ILE A 423 27.12 25.50 -45.73
CA ILE A 423 26.48 26.81 -45.90
C ILE A 423 25.81 27.27 -44.61
N GLY A 424 25.88 28.56 -44.32
CA GLY A 424 24.97 29.19 -43.37
C GLY A 424 23.71 29.62 -44.10
N TYR A 425 22.54 29.13 -43.70
CA TYR A 425 21.26 29.39 -44.35
C TYR A 425 20.26 30.00 -43.37
N ALA A 426 19.71 31.15 -43.73
CA ALA A 426 18.63 31.79 -42.97
C ALA A 426 17.29 31.16 -43.35
N ASP A 427 16.67 30.46 -42.40
CA ASP A 427 15.36 29.84 -42.59
C ASP A 427 14.24 30.91 -42.58
N THR A 428 13.06 30.51 -43.02
CA THR A 428 11.87 31.35 -43.18
C THR A 428 11.38 31.94 -41.85
N ASP A 429 11.71 31.29 -40.73
CA ASP A 429 11.42 31.74 -39.37
C ASP A 429 12.52 32.64 -38.76
N GLY A 430 13.52 33.04 -39.55
CA GLY A 430 14.61 33.93 -39.12
C GLY A 430 15.74 33.23 -38.34
N GLY A 431 15.66 31.91 -38.15
CA GLY A 431 16.74 31.11 -37.56
C GLY A 431 17.89 30.90 -38.55
N LEU A 432 19.13 31.11 -38.09
CA LEU A 432 20.33 30.80 -38.86
C LEU A 432 20.68 29.32 -38.63
N SER A 433 20.66 28.51 -39.68
CA SER A 433 21.01 27.09 -39.63
C SER A 433 22.25 26.82 -40.48
N GLU A 434 23.14 25.95 -40.00
CA GLU A 434 24.29 25.48 -40.77
C GLU A 434 23.90 24.16 -41.47
N ARG A 435 24.16 24.06 -42.77
CA ARG A 435 23.78 22.90 -43.61
C ARG A 435 24.99 22.40 -44.38
N ILE A 436 25.17 21.08 -44.44
CA ILE A 436 26.22 20.44 -45.23
C ILE A 436 25.56 19.88 -46.49
N ILE A 437 25.94 20.41 -47.64
CA ILE A 437 25.27 20.13 -48.90
C ILE A 437 26.25 19.73 -50.00
N GLU A 438 25.78 18.93 -50.94
CA GLU A 438 26.45 18.68 -52.22
C GLU A 438 25.76 19.47 -53.33
N PRO A 439 26.37 20.56 -53.82
CA PRO A 439 25.80 21.41 -54.87
C PRO A 439 25.64 20.64 -56.19
N ILE A 440 24.41 20.60 -56.73
CA ILE A 440 24.11 19.90 -57.99
C ILE A 440 24.12 20.90 -59.15
N HIS A 441 23.33 21.96 -59.07
CA HIS A 441 23.29 23.02 -60.08
C HIS A 441 22.73 24.32 -59.50
N LEU A 442 23.09 25.43 -60.14
CA LEU A 442 22.73 26.79 -59.75
C LEU A 442 22.03 27.48 -60.92
N LEU A 443 20.76 27.89 -60.74
CA LEU A 443 19.97 28.52 -61.80
C LEU A 443 19.07 29.61 -61.22
N GLY A 444 19.15 30.82 -61.77
CA GLY A 444 18.26 31.94 -61.39
C GLY A 444 18.35 32.34 -59.91
N GLY A 445 19.50 32.17 -59.25
CA GLY A 445 19.66 32.48 -57.82
C GLY A 445 19.12 31.41 -56.86
N ILE A 446 18.75 30.24 -57.37
CA ILE A 446 18.37 29.06 -56.58
C ILE A 446 19.44 27.98 -56.77
N LEU A 447 19.95 27.47 -55.66
CA LEU A 447 20.86 26.34 -55.58
C LEU A 447 20.06 25.07 -55.30
N MET A 448 20.20 24.07 -56.18
CA MET A 448 19.73 22.71 -55.91
C MET A 448 20.90 21.92 -55.35
N ALA A 449 20.73 21.33 -54.17
CA ALA A 449 21.79 20.58 -53.52
C ALA A 449 21.22 19.42 -52.68
N TYR A 450 21.99 18.34 -52.58
CA TYR A 450 21.69 17.24 -51.66
C TYR A 450 22.08 17.65 -50.24
N ASP A 451 21.15 17.65 -49.29
CA ASP A 451 21.43 17.97 -47.88
C ASP A 451 21.69 16.70 -47.07
N HIS A 452 22.90 16.56 -46.54
CA HIS A 452 23.31 15.42 -45.71
C HIS A 452 22.58 15.37 -44.36
N GLY A 453 22.01 16.49 -43.92
CA GLY A 453 21.23 16.55 -42.67
C GLY A 453 19.83 15.95 -42.79
N SER A 454 19.18 16.09 -43.96
CA SER A 454 17.82 15.60 -44.22
C SER A 454 17.74 14.43 -45.19
N ASP A 455 18.87 14.05 -45.81
CA ASP A 455 18.98 12.95 -46.79
C ASP A 455 18.08 13.15 -48.03
N GLU A 456 17.89 14.42 -48.43
CA GLU A 456 17.00 14.82 -49.53
C GLU A 456 17.62 15.91 -50.41
N VAL A 457 17.17 16.02 -51.66
CA VAL A 457 17.55 17.11 -52.56
C VAL A 457 16.66 18.33 -52.29
N LEU A 458 17.25 19.40 -51.77
CA LEU A 458 16.55 20.62 -51.39
C LEU A 458 16.94 21.82 -52.27
N ARG A 459 16.08 22.84 -52.22
CA ARG A 459 16.24 24.12 -52.91
C ARG A 459 16.64 25.20 -51.90
N PHE A 460 17.78 25.85 -52.15
CA PHE A 460 18.29 26.94 -51.34
C PHE A 460 18.30 28.23 -52.13
N ALA A 461 17.65 29.28 -51.60
CA ALA A 461 17.76 30.62 -52.19
C ALA A 461 19.14 31.21 -51.86
N VAL A 462 19.94 31.57 -52.88
CA VAL A 462 21.29 32.11 -52.66
C VAL A 462 21.26 33.40 -51.83
N SER A 463 20.20 34.20 -51.98
CA SER A 463 19.99 35.42 -51.18
C SER A 463 19.86 35.17 -49.67
N ARG A 464 19.62 33.92 -49.25
CA ARG A 464 19.51 33.51 -47.84
C ARG A 464 20.75 32.77 -47.35
N ILE A 465 21.78 32.62 -48.19
CA ILE A 465 23.05 32.01 -47.81
C ILE A 465 23.94 33.10 -47.22
N SER A 466 24.23 33.00 -45.92
CA SER A 466 25.07 33.97 -45.19
C SER A 466 26.56 33.75 -45.41
N GLY A 467 26.96 32.57 -45.90
CA GLY A 467 28.34 32.26 -46.30
C GLY A 467 28.51 30.78 -46.65
N VAL A 468 29.66 30.44 -47.22
CA VAL A 468 29.97 29.09 -47.73
C VAL A 468 31.40 28.73 -47.36
N ALA A 469 31.62 27.50 -46.89
CA ALA A 469 32.94 26.91 -46.71
C ALA A 469 33.00 25.55 -47.42
N ILE A 470 34.10 25.25 -48.11
CA ILE A 470 34.30 23.92 -48.70
C ILE A 470 34.72 22.97 -47.56
N VAL A 471 34.05 21.82 -47.47
CA VAL A 471 34.44 20.75 -46.57
C VAL A 471 35.53 19.95 -47.27
N GLU A 472 36.75 19.98 -46.74
CA GLU A 472 37.85 19.11 -47.20
C GLU A 472 37.64 17.65 -46.80
#